data_AF-A0A6M6JP06-F1
#
_entry.id   AF-A0A6M6JP06-F1
#
_cell.length_a   1.000
_cell.length_b   1.000
_cell.length_c   1.000
_cell.angle_alpha   90.00
_cell.angle_beta   90.00
_cell.angle_gamma   90.00
#
_symmetry.space_group_name_H-M   'P 1'
#
loop_
_entity.id
_entity.type
_entity.pdbx_description
1 polymer ?
#
loop_
_entity_poly.entity_id
_entity_poly.type
_entity_poly.pdbx_seq_one_letter_code
_entity_poly.pdbx_strand_id
1 'polypeptide(L)'
;MTVHIAVVLVRQDTCRRFWPSHDYPRLRTTGQQIERRLGLVVTARADGTAARAPGRGEIEKARRQGQEPASVELARAVRAASVTAGGLTGFVAALGAGGYRVEVRRAPSGDPLGYKVARPGDLTVAGEPVFYSGSKLAPDLSLPRLTQAWESAARGSGASVSSSGARRRVQVARAAVGSARRGRAGEDADGIVQATGTVVAALRGWSGELESAADMFDRAARVPRGVRVQEGDLAAGLRRVARHLLRQRRGQGPVDEPGAASLALALAVSSLVREIAAWHQDRGRAHQAAAARDSASLIAGWVGERTVDGLRPPAALNHTVATHGPRPDHNVRREPAAAGAREAVRTQIAAVGSAARSSRNGAVDVVGPGRGLGHEVDFSPATGATRRTGRSEVLNLPAQSRSASGTGSPR
;
A
#
# COMPACT_ATOMS: atom_id res chain seq x y z
N MET A 1 26.51 -6.42 -7.74
CA MET A 1 26.91 -6.43 -9.16
C MET A 1 25.73 -5.91 -9.97
N THR A 2 25.85 -4.76 -10.62
CA THR A 2 24.83 -4.24 -11.54
C THR A 2 25.20 -4.63 -12.96
N VAL A 3 24.28 -5.26 -13.69
CA VAL A 3 24.47 -5.59 -15.11
C VAL A 3 23.78 -4.50 -15.93
N HIS A 4 24.57 -3.76 -16.71
CA HIS A 4 24.06 -2.79 -17.66
C HIS A 4 24.09 -3.42 -19.05
N ILE A 5 22.94 -3.43 -19.73
CA ILE A 5 22.79 -3.98 -21.08
C ILE A 5 22.58 -2.80 -22.03
N ALA A 6 23.49 -2.63 -22.99
CA ALA A 6 23.33 -1.71 -24.11
C ALA A 6 22.79 -2.46 -25.32
N VAL A 7 21.77 -1.93 -25.98
CA VAL A 7 21.13 -2.55 -27.14
C VAL A 7 20.97 -1.52 -28.26
N VAL A 8 21.32 -1.89 -29.48
CA VAL A 8 21.14 -1.05 -30.68
C VAL A 8 19.73 -1.27 -31.24
N LEU A 9 18.93 -0.20 -31.30
CA LEU A 9 17.55 -0.24 -31.82
C LEU A 9 17.48 -0.01 -33.34
N VAL A 10 18.46 -0.53 -34.08
CA VAL A 10 18.52 -0.42 -35.54
C VAL A 10 18.64 -1.83 -36.10
N ARG A 11 17.79 -2.17 -37.07
CA ARG A 11 17.88 -3.47 -37.73
C ARG A 11 19.10 -3.52 -38.65
N GLN A 12 19.86 -4.61 -38.60
CA GLN A 12 21.05 -4.80 -39.44
C GLN A 12 20.72 -4.94 -40.94
N ASP A 13 19.56 -5.51 -41.27
CA ASP A 13 19.17 -5.80 -42.65
C ASP A 13 18.66 -4.57 -43.42
N THR A 14 17.97 -3.69 -42.72
CA THR A 14 17.22 -2.57 -43.31
C THR A 14 17.77 -1.22 -42.89
N CYS A 15 18.74 -1.19 -41.97
CA CYS A 15 19.25 0.02 -41.32
C CYS A 15 18.16 0.93 -40.74
N ARG A 16 16.94 0.40 -40.52
CA ARG A 16 15.80 1.15 -40.00
C ARG A 16 15.79 1.09 -38.48
N ARG A 17 15.55 2.25 -37.88
CA ARG A 17 15.33 2.36 -36.44
C ARG A 17 14.02 1.67 -36.07
N PHE A 18 14.10 0.75 -35.12
CA PHE A 18 12.95 0.15 -34.47
C PHE A 18 12.54 1.01 -33.27
N TRP A 19 11.24 1.22 -33.12
CA TRP A 19 10.64 1.94 -32.00
C TRP A 19 9.85 0.93 -31.15
N PRO A 20 10.46 0.36 -30.10
CA PRO A 20 9.74 -0.50 -29.18
C PRO A 20 8.59 0.28 -28.56
N SER A 21 7.37 -0.21 -28.74
CA SER A 21 6.18 0.32 -28.10
C SER A 21 5.54 -0.78 -27.25
N HIS A 22 5.28 -0.46 -25.98
CA HIS A 22 4.58 -1.36 -25.06
C HIS A 22 5.21 -2.76 -24.94
N ASP A 23 6.53 -2.85 -25.08
CA ASP A 23 7.33 -4.07 -25.02
C ASP A 23 7.68 -4.48 -23.58
N TYR A 24 7.68 -3.51 -22.66
CA TYR A 24 7.96 -3.71 -21.23
C TYR A 24 7.17 -4.86 -20.56
N PRO A 25 5.88 -5.17 -20.87
CA PRO A 25 5.20 -6.33 -20.28
C PRO A 25 5.76 -7.66 -20.80
N ARG A 26 6.18 -7.72 -22.07
CA ARG A 26 6.80 -8.89 -22.69
C ARG A 26 8.21 -9.10 -22.13
N LEU A 27 8.98 -8.01 -22.00
CA LEU A 27 10.28 -7.98 -21.35
C LEU A 27 10.19 -8.49 -19.90
N ARG A 28 9.19 -8.02 -19.15
CA ARG A 28 8.92 -8.45 -17.78
C ARG A 28 8.57 -9.94 -17.70
N THR A 29 7.75 -10.44 -18.62
CA THR A 29 7.37 -11.87 -18.69
C THR A 29 8.58 -12.75 -18.95
N THR A 30 9.42 -12.35 -19.91
CA THR A 30 10.67 -13.04 -20.25
C THR A 30 11.65 -13.02 -19.07
N GLY A 31 11.81 -11.88 -18.41
CA GLY A 31 12.62 -11.75 -17.20
C GLY A 31 12.18 -12.72 -16.10
N GLN A 32 10.87 -12.86 -15.85
CA GLN A 32 10.36 -13.82 -14.86
C GLN A 32 10.59 -15.29 -15.22
N GLN A 33 10.65 -15.62 -16.51
CA GLN A 33 11.00 -16.98 -16.93
C GLN A 33 12.48 -17.26 -16.63
N ILE A 34 13.36 -16.29 -16.93
CA ILE A 34 14.79 -16.37 -16.63
C ILE A 34 15.01 -16.45 -15.12
N GLU A 35 14.37 -15.59 -14.33
CA GLU A 35 14.46 -15.60 -12.88
C GLU A 35 14.09 -16.96 -12.30
N ARG A 36 12.96 -17.56 -12.75
CA ARG A 36 12.55 -18.90 -12.33
C ARG A 36 13.55 -19.98 -12.75
N ARG A 37 14.02 -19.94 -14.00
CA ARG A 37 15.02 -20.88 -14.52
C ARG A 37 16.34 -20.83 -13.73
N LEU A 38 16.72 -19.65 -13.26
CA LEU A 38 17.96 -19.41 -12.53
C LEU A 38 17.80 -19.48 -11.00
N GLY A 39 16.60 -19.79 -10.48
CA GLY A 39 16.35 -19.82 -9.04
C GLY A 39 16.48 -18.45 -8.35
N LEU A 40 16.33 -17.36 -9.09
CA LEU A 40 16.41 -15.99 -8.57
C LEU A 40 15.09 -15.57 -7.91
N VAL A 41 15.16 -14.52 -7.09
CA VAL A 41 13.97 -13.85 -6.57
C VAL A 41 13.16 -13.32 -7.74
N VAL A 42 11.98 -13.91 -7.95
CA VAL A 42 11.07 -13.51 -9.02
C VAL A 42 10.59 -12.10 -8.74
N THR A 43 10.90 -11.16 -9.63
CA THR A 43 10.46 -9.77 -9.49
C THR A 43 9.08 -9.57 -10.10
N ALA A 44 8.38 -8.51 -9.70
CA ALA A 44 6.93 -8.40 -9.87
C ALA A 44 6.45 -8.34 -11.31
N ARG A 45 5.27 -8.89 -11.57
CA ARG A 45 4.60 -8.72 -12.87
C ARG A 45 4.38 -7.25 -13.14
N ALA A 46 4.25 -6.87 -14.42
CA ALA A 46 3.83 -5.54 -14.83
C ALA A 46 2.31 -5.36 -14.60
N ASP A 47 1.83 -5.65 -13.38
CA ASP A 47 0.43 -5.68 -12.99
C ASP A 47 -0.15 -4.29 -12.65
N GLY A 48 0.72 -3.28 -12.60
CA GLY A 48 0.36 -1.89 -12.31
C GLY A 48 0.04 -1.61 -10.84
N THR A 49 0.34 -2.56 -9.94
CA THR A 49 0.05 -2.45 -8.51
C THR A 49 1.16 -1.78 -7.70
N ALA A 50 2.33 -1.56 -8.30
CA ALA A 50 3.41 -0.83 -7.66
C ALA A 50 3.07 0.66 -7.54
N ALA A 51 3.54 1.29 -6.44
CA ALA A 51 3.59 2.74 -6.32
C ALA A 51 4.31 3.36 -7.52
N ARG A 52 3.87 4.56 -7.93
CA ARG A 52 4.59 5.28 -8.97
C ARG A 52 5.93 5.68 -8.38
N ALA A 53 7.02 5.16 -8.93
CA ALA A 53 8.35 5.45 -8.43
C ALA A 53 8.66 6.94 -8.66
N PRO A 54 9.23 7.63 -7.67
CA PRO A 54 9.78 8.97 -7.85
C PRO A 54 10.82 8.97 -8.98
N GLY A 55 10.87 10.07 -9.73
CA GLY A 55 11.88 10.23 -10.78
C GLY A 55 13.28 10.34 -10.20
N ARG A 56 14.31 10.01 -10.99
CA ARG A 56 15.72 10.11 -10.57
C ARG A 56 16.06 11.49 -9.98
N GLY A 57 15.68 12.57 -10.67
CA GLY A 57 15.95 13.93 -10.20
C GLY A 57 15.23 14.27 -8.88
N GLU A 58 14.05 13.69 -8.65
CA GLU A 58 13.33 13.84 -7.38
C GLU A 58 14.05 13.10 -6.25
N ILE A 59 14.54 11.88 -6.50
CA ILE A 59 15.33 11.11 -5.54
C ILE A 59 16.63 11.85 -5.19
N GLU A 60 17.34 12.36 -6.20
CA GLU A 60 18.59 13.11 -6.00
C GLU A 60 18.35 14.44 -5.28
N LYS A 61 17.23 15.13 -5.55
CA LYS A 61 16.81 16.33 -4.81
C LYS A 61 16.53 15.99 -3.35
N ALA A 62 15.69 14.98 -3.11
CA ALA A 62 15.32 14.52 -1.78
C ALA A 62 16.55 14.12 -0.95
N ARG A 63 17.46 13.35 -1.55
CA ARG A 63 18.74 12.97 -0.93
C ARG A 63 19.59 14.17 -0.53
N ARG A 64 19.72 15.18 -1.41
CA ARG A 64 20.48 16.41 -1.11
C ARG A 64 19.87 17.21 0.04
N GLN A 65 18.55 17.15 0.19
CA GLN A 65 17.82 17.88 1.22
C GLN A 65 17.65 17.08 2.53
N GLY A 66 18.10 15.83 2.58
CA GLY A 66 17.86 14.94 3.73
C GLY A 66 16.38 14.63 3.96
N GLN A 67 15.56 14.74 2.92
CA GLN A 67 14.12 14.54 2.97
C GLN A 67 13.72 13.32 2.14
N GLU A 68 12.49 12.83 2.33
CA GLU A 68 11.89 11.89 1.41
C GLU A 68 11.39 12.58 0.13
N PRO A 69 11.30 11.85 -1.00
CA PRO A 69 10.76 12.38 -2.25
C PRO A 69 9.36 13.00 -2.06
N ALA A 70 9.16 14.22 -2.56
CA ALA A 70 7.93 14.99 -2.37
C ALA A 70 6.68 14.22 -2.84
N SER A 71 6.79 13.48 -3.94
CA SER A 71 5.67 12.68 -4.47
C SER A 71 5.20 11.59 -3.51
N VAL A 72 6.10 11.03 -2.68
CA VAL A 72 5.76 9.99 -1.69
C VAL A 72 4.98 10.61 -0.53
N GLU A 73 5.47 11.71 0.05
CA GLU A 73 4.77 12.44 1.10
C GLU A 73 3.40 12.91 0.65
N LEU A 74 3.34 13.57 -0.51
CA LEU A 74 2.11 14.13 -1.05
C LEU A 74 1.08 13.03 -1.33
N ALA A 75 1.51 11.87 -1.84
CA ALA A 75 0.60 10.73 -2.00
C ALA A 75 0.02 10.26 -0.67
N ARG A 76 0.82 10.20 0.41
CA ARG A 76 0.34 9.85 1.75
C ARG A 76 -0.63 10.89 2.30
N ALA A 77 -0.28 12.17 2.23
CA ALA A 77 -1.09 13.29 2.73
C ALA A 77 -2.44 13.39 2.00
N VAL A 78 -2.42 13.32 0.66
CA VAL A 78 -3.62 13.33 -0.18
C VAL A 78 -4.53 12.15 0.16
N ARG A 79 -3.98 10.95 0.32
CA ARG A 79 -4.77 9.76 0.62
C ARG A 79 -5.42 9.88 2.00
N ALA A 80 -4.69 10.34 3.02
CA ALA A 80 -5.25 10.63 4.34
C ALA A 80 -6.37 11.67 4.29
N ALA A 81 -6.14 12.80 3.61
CA ALA A 81 -7.14 13.85 3.43
C ALA A 81 -8.41 13.32 2.74
N SER A 82 -8.25 12.51 1.69
CA SER A 82 -9.37 11.95 0.92
C SER A 82 -10.32 11.07 1.74
N VAL A 83 -9.80 10.33 2.73
CA VAL A 83 -10.62 9.47 3.60
C VAL A 83 -11.41 10.30 4.62
N THR A 84 -10.82 11.39 5.13
CA THR A 84 -11.48 12.27 6.10
C THR A 84 -12.50 13.21 5.46
N ALA A 85 -12.29 13.57 4.20
CA ALA A 85 -13.14 14.50 3.48
C ALA A 85 -14.46 13.86 3.06
N GLY A 86 -15.55 14.61 3.20
CA GLY A 86 -16.86 14.25 2.64
C GLY A 86 -17.09 14.80 1.22
N GLY A 87 -16.08 15.42 0.62
CA GLY A 87 -16.19 16.15 -0.64
C GLY A 87 -15.00 17.06 -0.87
N LEU A 88 -14.97 17.72 -2.03
CA LEU A 88 -13.85 18.54 -2.49
C LEU A 88 -13.47 19.67 -1.51
N THR A 89 -14.45 20.39 -0.96
CA THR A 89 -14.20 21.50 -0.03
C THR A 89 -13.51 21.01 1.24
N GLY A 90 -14.01 19.93 1.85
CA GLY A 90 -13.39 19.33 3.03
C GLY A 90 -12.01 18.75 2.74
N PHE A 91 -11.78 18.25 1.53
CA PHE A 91 -10.49 17.74 1.08
C PHE A 91 -9.43 18.84 0.98
N VAL A 92 -9.77 19.97 0.35
CA VAL A 92 -8.87 21.13 0.26
C VAL A 92 -8.57 21.68 1.66
N ALA A 93 -9.59 21.80 2.52
CA ALA A 93 -9.41 22.27 3.90
C ALA A 93 -8.48 21.34 4.70
N ALA A 94 -8.65 20.02 4.58
CA ALA A 94 -7.83 19.04 5.29
C ALA A 94 -6.35 19.09 4.85
N LEU A 95 -6.08 19.30 3.56
CA LEU A 95 -4.72 19.45 3.06
C LEU A 95 -4.11 20.80 3.47
N GLY A 96 -4.88 21.89 3.40
CA GLY A 96 -4.44 23.20 3.85
C GLY A 96 -4.08 23.23 5.34
N ALA A 97 -4.86 22.56 6.18
CA ALA A 97 -4.56 22.39 7.61
C ALA A 97 -3.25 21.62 7.86
N GLY A 98 -2.83 20.77 6.92
CA GLY A 98 -1.52 20.09 6.95
C GLY A 98 -0.37 20.92 6.37
N GLY A 99 -0.59 22.19 6.01
CA GLY A 99 0.41 23.07 5.42
C GLY A 99 0.63 22.87 3.91
N TYR A 100 -0.15 22.00 3.27
CA TYR A 100 -0.04 21.76 1.83
C TYR A 100 -0.78 22.81 1.02
N ARG A 101 -0.17 23.26 -0.09
CA ARG A 101 -0.83 24.15 -1.04
C ARG A 101 -1.60 23.33 -2.07
N VAL A 102 -2.88 23.61 -2.24
CA VAL A 102 -3.76 22.91 -3.19
C VAL A 102 -4.34 23.89 -4.19
N GLU A 103 -4.25 23.56 -5.48
CA GLU A 103 -4.90 24.31 -6.56
C GLU A 103 -5.88 23.39 -7.30
N VAL A 104 -7.14 23.81 -7.38
CA VAL A 104 -8.19 23.09 -8.11
C VAL A 104 -8.29 23.65 -9.52
N ARG A 105 -8.10 22.79 -10.51
CA ARG A 105 -8.35 23.13 -11.92
C ARG A 105 -9.84 23.01 -12.19
N ARG A 106 -10.45 24.07 -12.70
CA ARG A 106 -11.88 24.13 -13.03
C ARG A 106 -12.11 24.33 -14.53
N ALA A 107 -13.24 23.85 -15.02
CA ALA A 107 -13.76 24.15 -16.35
C ALA A 107 -14.32 25.59 -16.39
N PRO A 108 -14.57 26.15 -17.58
CA PRO A 108 -15.28 27.43 -17.71
C PRO A 108 -16.66 27.45 -17.03
N SER A 109 -17.33 26.29 -16.91
CA SER A 109 -18.57 26.12 -16.14
C SER A 109 -18.40 26.26 -14.62
N GLY A 110 -17.16 26.26 -14.13
CA GLY A 110 -16.84 26.20 -12.69
C GLY A 110 -16.65 24.76 -12.17
N ASP A 111 -16.97 23.74 -12.95
CA ASP A 111 -16.85 22.33 -12.54
C ASP A 111 -15.39 21.94 -12.29
N PRO A 112 -15.08 21.22 -11.20
CA PRO A 112 -13.71 20.86 -10.89
C PRO A 112 -13.25 19.69 -11.79
N LEU A 113 -12.21 19.95 -12.59
CA LEU A 113 -11.62 18.98 -13.53
C LEU A 113 -10.44 18.21 -12.93
N GLY A 114 -9.80 18.76 -11.91
CA GLY A 114 -8.65 18.14 -11.26
C GLY A 114 -8.09 19.01 -10.15
N TYR A 115 -7.04 18.53 -9.50
CA TYR A 115 -6.28 19.31 -8.55
C TYR A 115 -4.79 19.00 -8.66
N LYS A 116 -3.98 19.92 -8.16
CA LYS A 116 -2.56 19.74 -7.93
C LYS A 116 -2.20 20.20 -6.52
N VAL A 117 -1.23 19.53 -5.92
CA VAL A 117 -0.80 19.76 -4.54
C VAL A 117 0.71 19.95 -4.50
N ALA A 118 1.18 20.83 -3.62
CA ALA A 118 2.60 21.12 -3.42
C ALA A 118 2.96 21.02 -1.94
N ARG A 119 4.16 20.48 -1.69
CA ARG A 119 4.78 20.47 -0.36
C ARG A 119 5.27 21.89 -0.02
N PRO A 120 5.04 22.39 1.20
CA PRO A 120 5.59 23.68 1.62
C PRO A 120 7.12 23.66 1.55
N GLY A 121 7.71 24.71 0.95
CA GLY A 121 9.17 24.81 0.77
C GLY A 121 9.74 23.99 -0.40
N ASP A 122 8.95 23.16 -1.08
CA ASP A 122 9.39 22.48 -2.30
C ASP A 122 9.25 23.41 -3.51
N LEU A 123 10.32 24.17 -3.78
CA LEU A 123 10.34 25.21 -4.81
C LEU A 123 11.19 24.83 -6.02
N THR A 124 10.87 25.42 -7.17
CA THR A 124 11.70 25.46 -8.37
C THR A 124 12.85 26.47 -8.20
N VAL A 125 13.78 26.51 -9.16
CA VAL A 125 14.85 27.52 -9.19
C VAL A 125 14.29 28.94 -9.27
N ALA A 126 13.11 29.12 -9.86
CA ALA A 126 12.41 30.40 -9.93
C ALA A 126 11.65 30.76 -8.64
N GLY A 127 11.73 29.94 -7.59
CA GLY A 127 11.00 30.16 -6.32
C GLY A 127 9.53 29.77 -6.36
N GLU A 128 9.07 29.11 -7.43
CA GLU A 128 7.67 28.69 -7.56
C GLU A 128 7.42 27.32 -6.91
N PRO A 129 6.25 27.07 -6.28
CA PRO A 129 5.93 25.76 -5.73
C PRO A 129 5.92 24.65 -6.79
N VAL A 130 6.55 23.51 -6.47
CA VAL A 130 6.51 22.32 -7.31
C VAL A 130 5.19 21.57 -7.08
N PHE A 131 4.34 21.57 -8.09
CA PHE A 131 3.03 20.94 -8.02
C PHE A 131 2.99 19.52 -8.61
N TYR A 132 2.27 18.63 -7.93
CA TYR A 132 1.95 17.29 -8.38
C TYR A 132 0.44 17.13 -8.56
N SER A 133 -0.01 16.68 -9.74
CA SER A 133 -1.42 16.35 -9.93
C SER A 133 -1.78 15.06 -9.20
N GLY A 134 -3.03 14.96 -8.72
CA GLY A 134 -3.51 13.73 -8.04
C GLY A 134 -3.27 12.46 -8.86
N SER A 135 -3.58 12.50 -10.16
CA SER A 135 -3.33 11.39 -11.08
C SER A 135 -1.84 11.09 -11.32
N LYS A 136 -0.95 12.07 -11.13
CA LYS A 136 0.50 11.86 -11.18
C LYS A 136 0.99 11.15 -9.93
N LEU A 137 0.44 11.47 -8.77
CA LEU A 137 0.73 10.79 -7.49
C LEU A 137 0.28 9.33 -7.54
N ALA A 138 -1.00 9.09 -7.84
CA ALA A 138 -1.50 7.75 -8.13
C ALA A 138 -2.86 7.79 -8.89
N PRO A 139 -3.19 6.77 -9.69
CA PRO A 139 -4.43 6.77 -10.49
C PRO A 139 -5.72 6.92 -9.66
N ASP A 140 -5.76 6.31 -8.48
CA ASP A 140 -6.85 6.36 -7.50
C ASP A 140 -7.00 7.74 -6.85
N LEU A 141 -5.95 8.55 -6.85
CA LEU A 141 -5.96 9.91 -6.29
C LEU A 141 -6.39 10.97 -7.30
N SER A 142 -6.85 10.57 -8.49
CA SER A 142 -7.45 11.49 -9.45
C SER A 142 -8.80 12.02 -8.94
N LEU A 143 -9.11 13.28 -9.26
CA LEU A 143 -10.33 13.92 -8.76
C LEU A 143 -11.62 13.12 -9.10
N PRO A 144 -11.82 12.60 -10.32
CA PRO A 144 -13.02 11.81 -10.62
C PRO A 144 -13.18 10.57 -9.73
N ARG A 145 -12.06 9.91 -9.38
CA ARG A 145 -12.05 8.74 -8.48
C ARG A 145 -12.36 9.13 -7.04
N LEU A 146 -11.83 10.27 -6.58
CA LEU A 146 -12.15 10.81 -5.26
C LEU A 146 -13.62 11.21 -5.15
N THR A 147 -14.16 11.90 -6.17
CA THR A 147 -15.58 12.28 -6.23
C THR A 147 -16.47 11.05 -6.15
N GLN A 148 -16.21 10.02 -6.98
CA GLN A 148 -16.94 8.76 -6.92
C GLN A 148 -16.89 8.15 -5.51
N ALA A 149 -15.71 8.12 -4.89
CA ALA A 149 -15.56 7.58 -3.53
C ALA A 149 -16.36 8.37 -2.47
N TRP A 150 -16.43 9.70 -2.59
CA TRP A 150 -17.20 10.56 -1.68
C TRP A 150 -18.71 10.39 -1.87
N GLU A 151 -19.19 10.31 -3.12
CA GLU A 151 -20.60 10.05 -3.43
C GLU A 151 -21.05 8.69 -2.86
N SER A 152 -20.24 7.65 -3.05
CA SER A 152 -20.50 6.33 -2.47
C SER A 152 -20.48 6.35 -0.95
N ALA A 153 -19.62 7.16 -0.35
CA ALA A 153 -19.56 7.33 1.09
C ALA A 153 -20.75 8.12 1.67
N ALA A 154 -21.32 9.04 0.89
CA ALA A 154 -22.50 9.85 1.25
C ALA A 154 -23.80 9.03 1.18
N ARG A 155 -23.90 8.08 0.23
CA ARG A 155 -25.04 7.15 0.11
C ARG A 155 -25.17 6.16 1.28
N GLY A 156 -24.14 5.98 2.10
CA GLY A 156 -24.17 5.09 3.27
C GLY A 156 -24.74 5.78 4.52
N SER A 157 -25.62 5.09 5.27
CA SER A 157 -26.24 5.66 6.48
C SER A 157 -25.19 6.19 7.49
N GLY A 158 -25.40 7.42 7.96
CA GLY A 158 -24.49 8.17 8.84
C GLY A 158 -24.46 7.72 10.29
N ALA A 159 -24.97 6.52 10.61
CA ALA A 159 -25.01 6.02 11.97
C ALA A 159 -23.58 5.88 12.52
N SER A 160 -23.36 6.43 13.73
CA SER A 160 -22.11 6.27 14.46
C SER A 160 -21.82 4.77 14.65
N VAL A 161 -20.66 4.32 14.18
CA VAL A 161 -20.23 2.94 14.34
C VAL A 161 -19.59 2.81 15.71
N SER A 162 -20.20 2.06 16.64
CA SER A 162 -19.53 1.66 17.89
C SER A 162 -18.27 0.84 17.59
N SER A 163 -17.24 0.90 18.44
CA SER A 163 -16.00 0.09 18.30
C SER A 163 -16.30 -1.42 18.14
N SER A 164 -17.29 -1.94 18.86
CA SER A 164 -17.75 -3.33 18.71
C SER A 164 -18.41 -3.59 17.35
N GLY A 165 -19.17 -2.62 16.83
CA GLY A 165 -19.75 -2.67 15.48
C GLY A 165 -18.68 -2.60 14.39
N ALA A 166 -17.64 -1.78 14.56
CA ALA A 166 -16.51 -1.71 13.66
C ALA A 166 -15.77 -3.05 13.59
N ARG A 167 -15.47 -3.64 14.74
CA ARG A 167 -14.81 -4.96 14.83
C ARG A 167 -15.64 -6.05 14.13
N ARG A 168 -16.96 -6.09 14.38
CA ARG A 168 -17.86 -7.05 13.72
C ARG A 168 -17.84 -6.89 12.19
N ARG A 169 -17.87 -5.65 11.68
CA ARG A 169 -17.79 -5.39 10.23
C ARG A 169 -16.49 -5.92 9.61
N VAL A 170 -15.35 -5.70 10.27
CA VAL A 170 -14.06 -6.24 9.83
C VAL A 170 -14.06 -7.77 9.84
N GLN A 171 -14.65 -8.40 10.84
CA GLN A 171 -14.78 -9.87 10.90
C GLN A 171 -15.66 -10.44 9.79
N VAL A 172 -16.79 -9.79 9.47
CA VAL A 172 -17.66 -10.20 8.35
C VAL A 172 -16.93 -10.03 7.01
N ALA A 173 -16.21 -8.93 6.82
CA ALA A 173 -15.38 -8.74 5.63
C ALA A 173 -14.32 -9.84 5.49
N ARG A 174 -13.69 -10.26 6.59
CA ARG A 174 -12.74 -11.39 6.60
C ARG A 174 -13.42 -12.69 6.16
N ALA A 175 -14.59 -12.99 6.70
CA ALA A 175 -15.35 -14.17 6.31
C ALA A 175 -15.74 -14.16 4.81
N ALA A 176 -16.11 -12.99 4.28
CA ALA A 176 -16.42 -12.82 2.86
C ALA A 176 -15.18 -13.06 1.97
N VAL A 177 -14.01 -12.50 2.31
CA VAL A 177 -12.75 -12.79 1.59
C VAL A 177 -12.42 -14.28 1.64
N GLY A 178 -12.56 -14.92 2.81
CA GLY A 178 -12.36 -16.37 2.95
C GLY A 178 -13.33 -17.21 2.13
N SER A 179 -14.58 -16.77 1.96
CA SER A 179 -15.56 -17.42 1.08
C SER A 179 -15.21 -17.24 -0.39
N ALA A 180 -14.80 -16.03 -0.81
CA ALA A 180 -14.33 -15.75 -2.17
C ALA A 180 -13.04 -16.53 -2.51
N ARG A 181 -12.18 -16.78 -1.51
CA ARG A 181 -11.00 -17.65 -1.62
C ARG A 181 -11.38 -19.10 -1.93
N ARG A 182 -12.47 -19.60 -1.32
CA ARG A 182 -13.05 -20.93 -1.57
C ARG A 182 -13.92 -21.01 -2.84
N GLY A 183 -13.94 -19.97 -3.66
CA GLY A 183 -14.73 -19.94 -4.91
C GLY A 183 -16.24 -19.78 -4.71
N ARG A 184 -16.70 -19.38 -3.52
CA ARG A 184 -18.14 -19.13 -3.28
C ARG A 184 -18.51 -17.74 -3.80
N ALA A 185 -19.67 -17.66 -4.46
CA ALA A 185 -20.28 -16.40 -4.85
C ALA A 185 -20.63 -15.56 -3.59
N GLY A 186 -20.51 -14.24 -3.71
CA GLY A 186 -20.70 -13.30 -2.61
C GLY A 186 -20.24 -11.90 -3.00
N GLU A 187 -19.93 -11.07 -2.02
CA GLU A 187 -19.40 -9.72 -2.27
C GLU A 187 -18.05 -9.74 -3.00
N ASP A 188 -17.80 -8.67 -3.76
CA ASP A 188 -16.57 -8.48 -4.52
C ASP A 188 -15.35 -8.35 -3.59
N ALA A 189 -14.51 -9.38 -3.58
CA ALA A 189 -13.29 -9.43 -2.78
C ALA A 189 -12.29 -8.33 -3.17
N ASP A 190 -12.17 -7.96 -4.46
CA ASP A 190 -11.29 -6.85 -4.86
C ASP A 190 -11.80 -5.52 -4.28
N GLY A 191 -13.13 -5.35 -4.16
CA GLY A 191 -13.77 -4.22 -3.47
C GLY A 191 -13.53 -4.19 -1.96
N ILE A 192 -13.61 -5.34 -1.30
CA ILE A 192 -13.26 -5.48 0.12
C ILE A 192 -11.78 -5.17 0.36
N VAL A 193 -10.88 -5.65 -0.51
CA VAL A 193 -9.44 -5.39 -0.45
C VAL A 193 -9.13 -3.90 -0.57
N GLN A 194 -9.72 -3.22 -1.55
CA GLN A 194 -9.62 -1.77 -1.71
C GLN A 194 -10.09 -1.01 -0.47
N ALA A 195 -11.27 -1.36 0.06
CA ALA A 195 -11.83 -0.69 1.23
C ALA A 195 -11.05 -1.01 2.52
N THR A 196 -10.41 -2.17 2.61
CA THR A 196 -9.47 -2.49 3.70
C THR A 196 -8.28 -1.53 3.66
N GLY A 197 -7.86 -1.09 2.47
CA GLY A 197 -6.79 -0.11 2.29
C GLY A 197 -7.06 1.21 3.00
N THR A 198 -8.32 1.67 3.01
CA THR A 198 -8.69 2.90 3.72
C THR A 198 -8.73 2.70 5.24
N VAL A 199 -9.10 1.50 5.72
CA VAL A 199 -9.05 1.14 7.15
C VAL A 199 -7.61 1.10 7.65
N VAL A 200 -6.70 0.43 6.94
CA VAL A 200 -5.29 0.38 7.31
C VAL A 200 -4.66 1.78 7.25
N ALA A 201 -4.99 2.59 6.23
CA ALA A 201 -4.55 3.98 6.16
C ALA A 201 -5.09 4.86 7.31
N ALA A 202 -6.25 4.53 7.89
CA ALA A 202 -6.80 5.25 9.03
C ALA A 202 -6.09 4.95 10.36
N LEU A 203 -5.30 3.88 10.43
CA LEU A 203 -4.43 3.57 11.57
C LEU A 203 -3.17 4.45 11.62
N ARG A 204 -2.89 5.20 10.55
CA ARG A 204 -1.79 6.16 10.48
C ARG A 204 -1.86 7.20 11.61
N GLY A 205 -0.68 7.57 12.10
CA GLY A 205 -0.49 8.54 13.17
C GLY A 205 -0.78 8.05 14.58
N TRP A 206 -0.90 6.73 14.77
CA TRP A 206 -0.87 6.07 16.08
C TRP A 206 0.54 5.58 16.44
N SER A 207 1.34 5.19 15.45
CA SER A 207 2.78 4.90 15.59
C SER A 207 3.48 4.83 14.23
N GLY A 208 4.82 4.82 14.21
CA GLY A 208 5.63 4.65 13.00
C GLY A 208 5.51 3.26 12.36
N GLU A 209 5.25 2.23 13.16
CA GLU A 209 4.98 0.87 12.70
C GLU A 209 3.68 0.81 11.90
N LEU A 210 2.63 1.51 12.36
CA LEU A 210 1.36 1.58 11.66
C LEU A 210 1.43 2.43 10.38
N GLU A 211 2.31 3.44 10.34
CA GLU A 211 2.65 4.13 9.08
C GLU A 211 3.27 3.16 8.08
N SER A 212 4.26 2.39 8.52
CA SER A 212 4.94 1.38 7.69
C SER A 212 3.98 0.29 7.22
N ALA A 213 3.07 -0.16 8.10
CA ALA A 213 2.05 -1.14 7.76
C ALA A 213 1.10 -0.64 6.66
N ALA A 214 0.72 0.63 6.71
CA ALA A 214 -0.13 1.24 5.71
C ALA A 214 0.60 1.48 4.38
N ASP A 215 1.89 1.79 4.40
CA ASP A 215 2.72 1.89 3.20
C ASP A 215 2.85 0.52 2.50
N MET A 216 3.08 -0.55 3.26
CA MET A 216 3.13 -1.91 2.72
C MET A 216 1.78 -2.35 2.15
N PHE A 217 0.68 -2.13 2.89
CA PHE A 217 -0.63 -2.58 2.43
C PHE A 217 -1.14 -1.83 1.20
N ASP A 218 -0.65 -0.60 0.94
CA ASP A 218 -1.07 0.16 -0.24
C ASP A 218 -0.92 -0.68 -1.52
N ARG A 219 0.22 -1.36 -1.69
CA ARG A 219 0.45 -2.24 -2.85
C ARG A 219 -0.55 -3.40 -2.90
N ALA A 220 -0.89 -3.99 -1.75
CA ALA A 220 -1.85 -5.09 -1.67
C ALA A 220 -3.29 -4.64 -1.97
N ALA A 221 -3.63 -3.39 -1.64
CA ALA A 221 -4.94 -2.79 -1.85
C ALA A 221 -5.19 -2.34 -3.31
N ARG A 222 -4.15 -2.22 -4.14
CA ARG A 222 -4.31 -1.76 -5.53
C ARG A 222 -4.97 -2.81 -6.41
N VAL A 223 -5.99 -2.36 -7.12
CA VAL A 223 -6.70 -3.16 -8.12
C VAL A 223 -5.78 -3.38 -9.32
N PRO A 224 -5.51 -4.64 -9.72
CA PRO A 224 -4.76 -4.92 -10.94
C PRO A 224 -5.43 -4.31 -12.18
N ARG A 225 -4.64 -3.94 -13.20
CA ARG A 225 -5.20 -3.34 -14.43
C ARG A 225 -6.29 -4.21 -15.05
N GLY A 226 -7.37 -3.58 -15.49
CA GLY A 226 -8.49 -4.22 -16.19
C GLY A 226 -9.53 -4.87 -15.26
N VAL A 227 -9.23 -4.98 -13.96
CA VAL A 227 -10.22 -5.45 -12.98
C VAL A 227 -11.16 -4.28 -12.64
N ARG A 228 -12.46 -4.49 -12.84
CA ARG A 228 -13.49 -3.58 -12.36
C ARG A 228 -13.91 -4.02 -10.97
N VAL A 229 -13.74 -3.12 -10.02
CA VAL A 229 -14.25 -3.30 -8.66
C VAL A 229 -15.70 -2.87 -8.63
N GLN A 230 -16.56 -3.74 -8.13
CA GLN A 230 -17.93 -3.42 -7.81
C GLN A 230 -18.01 -2.84 -6.40
N GLU A 231 -18.85 -1.82 -6.23
CA GLU A 231 -19.14 -1.30 -4.90
C GLU A 231 -20.10 -2.24 -4.19
N GLY A 232 -19.67 -2.77 -3.04
CA GLY A 232 -20.48 -3.62 -2.16
C GLY A 232 -20.70 -3.01 -0.78
N ASP A 233 -21.70 -3.53 -0.06
CA ASP A 233 -22.08 -3.05 1.27
C ASP A 233 -20.98 -3.23 2.32
N LEU A 234 -20.20 -4.31 2.25
CA LEU A 234 -19.04 -4.49 3.14
C LEU A 234 -17.94 -3.48 2.82
N ALA A 235 -17.67 -3.21 1.54
CA ALA A 235 -16.70 -2.18 1.15
C ALA A 235 -17.13 -0.79 1.66
N ALA A 236 -18.40 -0.42 1.53
CA ALA A 236 -18.94 0.80 2.12
C ALA A 236 -18.86 0.79 3.66
N GLY A 237 -19.12 -0.36 4.28
CA GLY A 237 -18.99 -0.58 5.73
C GLY A 237 -17.57 -0.37 6.25
N LEU A 238 -16.56 -0.90 5.56
CA LEU A 238 -15.15 -0.70 5.90
C LEU A 238 -14.73 0.76 5.79
N ARG A 239 -15.18 1.49 4.75
CA ARG A 239 -14.93 2.94 4.66
C ARG A 239 -15.58 3.72 5.81
N ARG A 240 -16.73 3.28 6.34
CA ARG A 240 -17.32 3.85 7.57
C ARG A 240 -16.44 3.58 8.79
N VAL A 241 -15.85 2.38 8.91
CA VAL A 241 -14.89 2.05 9.97
C VAL A 241 -13.65 2.95 9.90
N ALA A 242 -13.09 3.16 8.70
CA ALA A 242 -11.95 4.06 8.50
C ALA A 242 -12.25 5.50 8.96
N ARG A 243 -13.42 6.04 8.59
CA ARG A 243 -13.87 7.37 9.05
C ARG A 243 -14.06 7.43 10.56
N HIS A 244 -14.59 6.37 11.18
CA HIS A 244 -14.73 6.29 12.63
C HIS A 244 -13.37 6.36 13.34
N LEU A 245 -12.38 5.59 12.88
CA LEU A 245 -11.00 5.63 13.40
C LEU A 245 -10.39 7.04 13.31
N LEU A 246 -10.54 7.70 12.17
CA LEU A 246 -10.02 9.06 11.96
C LEU A 246 -10.71 10.10 12.84
N ARG A 247 -12.03 9.95 13.10
CA ARG A 247 -12.77 10.82 14.03
C ARG A 247 -12.36 10.59 15.48
N GLN A 248 -12.21 9.33 15.90
CA GLN A 248 -11.73 9.00 17.23
C GLN A 248 -10.35 9.59 17.48
N ARG A 249 -9.44 9.50 16.50
CA ARG A 249 -8.11 10.11 16.59
C ARG A 249 -8.16 11.63 16.79
N ARG A 250 -9.08 12.35 16.13
CA ARG A 250 -9.21 13.82 16.30
C ARG A 250 -9.79 14.22 17.66
N GLY A 251 -10.55 13.34 18.31
CA GLY A 251 -11.13 13.58 19.63
C GLY A 251 -10.24 13.15 20.80
N GLN A 252 -9.24 12.30 20.54
CA GLN A 252 -8.22 11.94 21.51
C GLN A 252 -7.05 12.92 21.35
N GLY A 253 -6.78 13.73 22.39
CA GLY A 253 -5.47 14.39 22.52
C GLY A 253 -4.34 13.36 22.60
N PRO A 254 -3.09 13.75 22.93
CA PRO A 254 -2.05 12.78 23.22
C PRO A 254 -2.44 11.98 24.47
N VAL A 255 -3.14 10.87 24.27
CA VAL A 255 -3.45 9.88 25.29
C VAL A 255 -2.56 8.70 24.95
N ASP A 256 -1.62 8.38 25.85
CA ASP A 256 -0.50 7.51 25.54
C ASP A 256 -0.87 6.04 25.30
N GLU A 257 -2.11 5.60 25.55
CA GLU A 257 -2.50 4.20 25.34
C GLU A 257 -3.83 3.99 24.62
N PRO A 258 -3.85 3.26 23.49
CA PRO A 258 -5.08 2.87 22.83
C PRO A 258 -5.87 1.87 23.68
N GLY A 259 -7.12 2.21 24.03
CA GLY A 259 -7.98 1.34 24.82
C GLY A 259 -8.23 -0.04 24.17
N ALA A 260 -8.61 -1.03 24.99
CA ALA A 260 -8.77 -2.44 24.58
C ALA A 260 -9.67 -2.65 23.33
N ALA A 261 -10.68 -1.81 23.14
CA ALA A 261 -11.54 -1.88 21.96
C ALA A 261 -10.79 -1.53 20.66
N SER A 262 -9.84 -0.59 20.70
CA SER A 262 -8.99 -0.20 19.58
C SER A 262 -7.98 -1.29 19.26
N LEU A 263 -7.34 -1.88 20.27
CA LEU A 263 -6.45 -3.04 20.10
C LEU A 263 -7.18 -4.25 19.49
N ALA A 264 -8.39 -4.55 19.97
CA ALA A 264 -9.22 -5.62 19.42
C ALA A 264 -9.64 -5.36 17.96
N LEU A 265 -9.88 -4.10 17.59
CA LEU A 265 -10.15 -3.70 16.21
C LEU A 265 -8.91 -3.85 15.33
N ALA A 266 -7.74 -3.38 15.78
CA ALA A 266 -6.47 -3.53 15.07
C ALA A 266 -6.11 -5.00 14.84
N LEU A 267 -6.34 -5.88 15.82
CA LEU A 267 -6.15 -7.32 15.68
C LEU A 267 -7.14 -7.97 14.70
N ALA A 268 -8.38 -7.48 14.65
CA ALA A 268 -9.35 -7.91 13.64
C ALA A 268 -8.91 -7.47 12.23
N VAL A 269 -8.36 -6.26 12.10
CA VAL A 269 -7.80 -5.74 10.83
C VAL A 269 -6.60 -6.56 10.40
N SER A 270 -5.64 -6.87 11.28
CA SER A 270 -4.49 -7.72 10.93
C SER A 270 -4.94 -9.11 10.46
N SER A 271 -5.97 -9.67 11.09
CA SER A 271 -6.57 -10.95 10.68
C SER A 271 -7.23 -10.88 9.29
N LEU A 272 -7.93 -9.79 8.97
CA LEU A 272 -8.49 -9.55 7.63
C LEU A 272 -7.37 -9.40 6.58
N VAL A 273 -6.33 -8.63 6.89
CA VAL A 273 -5.18 -8.42 5.99
C VAL A 273 -4.45 -9.74 5.71
N ARG A 274 -4.32 -10.64 6.69
CA ARG A 274 -3.79 -12.01 6.47
C ARG A 274 -4.66 -12.84 5.53
N GLU A 275 -5.99 -12.75 5.67
CA GLU A 275 -6.91 -13.46 4.78
C GLU A 275 -6.79 -12.95 3.33
N ILE A 276 -6.67 -11.62 3.17
CA ILE A 276 -6.39 -10.98 1.87
C ILE A 276 -5.08 -11.48 1.28
N ALA A 277 -4.03 -11.62 2.10
CA ALA A 277 -2.75 -12.16 1.65
C ALA A 277 -2.89 -13.58 1.09
N ALA A 278 -3.64 -14.44 1.79
CA ALA A 278 -3.89 -15.81 1.35
C ALA A 278 -4.73 -15.84 0.06
N TRP A 279 -5.74 -14.98 -0.03
CA TRP A 279 -6.56 -14.81 -1.24
C TRP A 279 -5.74 -14.34 -2.47
N HIS A 280 -4.79 -13.43 -2.27
CA HIS A 280 -3.84 -13.02 -3.31
C HIS A 280 -2.88 -14.14 -3.71
N GLN A 281 -2.39 -14.92 -2.74
CA GLN A 281 -1.49 -16.05 -2.97
C GLN A 281 -2.15 -17.10 -3.88
N ASP A 282 -3.40 -17.47 -3.59
CA ASP A 282 -4.17 -18.44 -4.38
C ASP A 282 -4.44 -17.96 -5.81
N ARG A 283 -4.44 -16.65 -6.05
CA ARG A 283 -4.58 -16.02 -7.39
C ARG A 283 -3.24 -15.81 -8.10
N GLY A 284 -2.13 -16.29 -7.55
CA GLY A 284 -0.79 -16.10 -8.10
C GLY A 284 -0.28 -14.65 -8.02
N ARG A 285 -0.86 -13.82 -7.15
CA ARG A 285 -0.49 -12.41 -6.94
C ARG A 285 0.57 -12.29 -5.83
N ALA A 286 1.72 -12.94 -6.01
CA ALA A 286 2.73 -13.15 -4.97
C ALA A 286 3.22 -11.88 -4.26
N HIS A 287 3.41 -10.77 -4.99
CA HIS A 287 3.86 -9.50 -4.39
C HIS A 287 2.78 -8.80 -3.57
N GLN A 288 1.52 -8.89 -3.99
CA GLN A 288 0.40 -8.36 -3.20
C GLN A 288 0.19 -9.21 -1.95
N ALA A 289 0.37 -10.54 -2.05
CA ALA A 289 0.36 -11.44 -0.91
C ALA A 289 1.49 -11.14 0.10
N ALA A 290 2.72 -10.90 -0.38
CA ALA A 290 3.84 -10.53 0.47
C ALA A 290 3.59 -9.18 1.17
N ALA A 291 3.21 -8.14 0.42
CA ALA A 291 2.91 -6.82 0.97
C ALA A 291 1.80 -6.85 2.03
N ALA A 292 0.76 -7.68 1.83
CA ALA A 292 -0.28 -7.88 2.84
C ALA A 292 0.23 -8.64 4.07
N ARG A 293 1.06 -9.68 3.92
CA ARG A 293 1.68 -10.39 5.05
C ARG A 293 2.55 -9.47 5.90
N ASP A 294 3.38 -8.65 5.26
CA ASP A 294 4.28 -7.73 5.95
C ASP A 294 3.48 -6.67 6.72
N SER A 295 2.44 -6.10 6.09
CA SER A 295 1.52 -5.17 6.76
C SER A 295 0.81 -5.80 7.97
N ALA A 296 0.24 -7.00 7.81
CA ALA A 296 -0.44 -7.67 8.93
C ALA A 296 0.50 -7.97 10.10
N SER A 297 1.76 -8.30 9.82
CA SER A 297 2.76 -8.59 10.83
C SER A 297 3.11 -7.33 11.64
N LEU A 298 3.26 -6.18 10.97
CA LEU A 298 3.48 -4.90 11.63
C LEU A 298 2.29 -4.49 12.51
N ILE A 299 1.05 -4.64 12.03
CA ILE A 299 -0.15 -4.33 12.83
C ILE A 299 -0.24 -5.26 14.04
N ALA A 300 0.04 -6.56 13.87
CA ALA A 300 -0.01 -7.53 14.96
C ALA A 300 1.10 -7.30 16.00
N GLY A 301 2.31 -6.95 15.56
CA GLY A 301 3.42 -6.60 16.44
C GLY A 301 3.09 -5.38 17.31
N TRP A 302 2.55 -4.33 16.69
CA TRP A 302 2.09 -3.12 17.39
C TRP A 302 1.02 -3.41 18.45
N VAL A 303 0.08 -4.33 18.17
CA VAL A 303 -0.90 -4.79 19.16
C VAL A 303 -0.21 -5.56 20.29
N GLY A 304 0.70 -6.48 19.94
CA GLY A 304 1.40 -7.33 20.89
C GLY A 304 2.18 -6.54 21.94
N GLU A 305 2.98 -5.57 21.50
CA GLU A 305 3.76 -4.68 22.38
C GLU A 305 2.88 -3.99 23.42
N ARG A 306 1.77 -3.38 22.99
CA ARG A 306 0.84 -2.66 23.88
C ARG A 306 0.02 -3.55 24.79
N THR A 307 -0.30 -4.78 24.35
CA THR A 307 -0.93 -5.75 25.25
C THR A 307 0.00 -6.21 26.36
N VAL A 308 1.31 -6.29 26.09
CA VAL A 308 2.32 -6.65 27.08
C VAL A 308 2.61 -5.48 28.02
N ASP A 309 2.72 -4.27 27.49
CA ASP A 309 2.93 -3.06 28.30
C ASP A 309 1.74 -2.76 29.22
N GLY A 310 0.50 -2.99 28.76
CA GLY A 310 -0.69 -2.87 29.60
C GLY A 310 -0.83 -3.95 30.70
N LEU A 311 -0.09 -5.06 30.60
CA LEU A 311 -0.01 -6.10 31.63
C LEU A 311 1.16 -5.86 32.62
N ARG A 312 2.04 -4.88 32.34
CA ARG A 312 3.12 -4.51 33.24
C ARG A 312 2.53 -3.69 34.39
N PRO A 313 2.62 -4.13 35.65
CA PRO A 313 2.16 -3.30 36.76
C PRO A 313 2.94 -1.98 36.75
N PRO A 314 2.30 -0.84 37.05
CA PRO A 314 3.02 0.42 37.16
C PRO A 314 4.14 0.20 38.17
N ALA A 315 5.39 0.37 37.73
CA ALA A 315 6.52 0.37 38.65
C ALA A 315 6.19 1.39 39.72
N ALA A 316 6.05 0.92 40.97
CA ALA A 316 5.76 1.78 42.10
C ALA A 316 6.70 2.97 42.03
N LEU A 317 6.13 4.16 41.85
CA LEU A 317 6.86 5.40 42.00
C LEU A 317 7.43 5.32 43.41
N ASN A 318 8.75 5.13 43.51
CA ASN A 318 9.46 5.22 44.77
C ASN A 318 9.31 6.66 45.27
N HIS A 319 8.24 6.91 46.00
CA HIS A 319 8.13 8.04 46.88
C HIS A 319 9.20 7.80 47.94
N THR A 320 10.36 8.43 47.76
CA THR A 320 11.33 8.58 48.83
C THR A 320 10.65 9.41 49.92
N VAL A 321 10.00 8.71 50.86
CA VAL A 321 9.72 9.25 52.17
C VAL A 321 11.09 9.52 52.78
N ALA A 322 11.40 10.79 52.95
CA ALA A 322 12.56 11.24 53.70
C ALA A 322 12.40 10.82 55.16
N THR A 323 12.88 9.63 55.51
CA THR A 323 13.13 9.27 56.91
C THR A 323 14.46 9.89 57.32
N HIS A 324 14.36 11.01 58.03
CA HIS A 324 15.47 11.55 58.82
C HIS A 324 15.76 10.56 59.96
N GLY A 325 16.89 9.85 59.89
CA GLY A 325 17.44 9.05 60.98
C GLY A 325 18.93 9.33 61.13
N PRO A 326 19.50 9.34 62.36
CA PRO A 326 20.78 9.98 62.65
C PRO A 326 21.99 9.13 62.22
N ARG A 327 23.12 9.81 62.02
CA ARG A 327 24.45 9.28 61.68
C ARG A 327 24.93 8.14 62.61
N PRO A 328 25.69 7.15 62.11
CA PRO A 328 26.27 6.09 62.92
C PRO A 328 27.74 6.39 63.30
N ASP A 329 28.15 6.00 64.51
CA ASP A 329 29.56 5.88 64.88
C ASP A 329 29.88 4.44 65.37
N HIS A 330 30.81 3.85 64.62
CA HIS A 330 31.88 2.88 64.89
C HIS A 330 31.80 1.72 65.91
N ASN A 331 32.27 0.57 65.38
CA ASN A 331 33.04 -0.53 65.99
C ASN A 331 32.34 -1.54 66.94
N VAL A 332 32.34 -2.84 66.59
CA VAL A 332 33.35 -3.85 67.01
C VAL A 332 33.00 -5.24 66.40
N ARG A 333 34.07 -6.00 66.15
CA ARG A 333 34.28 -7.37 65.61
C ARG A 333 33.40 -8.50 66.20
N ARG A 334 33.02 -9.49 65.35
CA ARG A 334 33.54 -10.89 65.29
C ARG A 334 32.58 -11.82 64.50
N GLU A 335 33.14 -12.57 63.55
CA GLU A 335 32.59 -13.80 62.93
C GLU A 335 32.62 -15.00 63.91
N PRO A 336 31.95 -16.18 63.70
CA PRO A 336 31.72 -16.83 62.37
C PRO A 336 30.41 -17.65 62.16
N ALA A 337 30.28 -18.13 60.91
CA ALA A 337 29.66 -19.40 60.42
C ALA A 337 28.13 -19.55 60.23
N ALA A 338 27.73 -19.75 58.96
CA ALA A 338 26.87 -20.82 58.40
C ALA A 338 26.34 -20.36 57.02
N ALA A 339 26.87 -20.85 55.89
CA ALA A 339 26.51 -22.09 55.20
C ALA A 339 25.01 -22.18 54.82
N GLY A 340 24.68 -21.92 53.55
CA GLY A 340 23.42 -22.33 52.94
C GLY A 340 22.88 -21.41 51.85
N ALA A 341 22.80 -21.92 50.62
CA ALA A 341 21.97 -21.44 49.50
C ALA A 341 22.46 -20.30 48.60
N ARG A 342 23.44 -20.58 47.72
CA ARG A 342 23.62 -19.89 46.43
C ARG A 342 24.02 -20.82 45.28
N GLU A 343 23.40 -21.99 45.20
CA GLU A 343 23.57 -22.91 44.08
C GLU A 343 22.20 -23.34 43.52
N ALA A 344 21.53 -22.41 42.83
CA ALA A 344 20.29 -22.71 42.10
C ALA A 344 19.97 -21.77 40.92
N VAL A 345 20.84 -20.83 40.53
CA VAL A 345 20.54 -19.89 39.41
C VAL A 345 21.75 -19.66 38.50
N ARG A 346 22.47 -20.74 38.16
CA ARG A 346 23.50 -20.67 37.09
C ARG A 346 23.44 -21.76 36.03
N THR A 347 22.38 -22.57 36.03
CA THR A 347 22.22 -23.66 35.06
C THR A 347 20.83 -23.62 34.41
N GLN A 348 20.48 -22.52 33.76
CA GLN A 348 19.32 -22.48 32.84
C GLN A 348 19.45 -21.44 31.72
N ILE A 349 20.67 -21.11 31.29
CA ILE A 349 20.92 -20.33 30.06
C ILE A 349 22.08 -21.00 29.30
N ALA A 350 21.88 -22.26 28.91
CA ALA A 350 22.73 -22.99 27.98
C ALA A 350 21.97 -24.19 27.37
N ALA A 351 20.71 -23.99 26.93
CA ALA A 351 19.93 -25.07 26.31
C ALA A 351 18.75 -24.58 25.44
N VAL A 352 18.92 -23.56 24.59
CA VAL A 352 18.04 -23.36 23.40
C VAL A 352 18.87 -22.91 22.20
N GLY A 353 20.11 -23.37 22.13
CA GLY A 353 21.08 -23.05 21.08
C GLY A 353 21.66 -24.30 20.43
N SER A 354 20.84 -25.32 20.15
CA SER A 354 21.30 -26.51 19.40
C SER A 354 20.14 -27.36 18.89
N ALA A 355 19.37 -26.86 17.93
CA ALA A 355 18.42 -27.68 17.17
C ALA A 355 18.08 -27.05 15.80
N ALA A 356 19.10 -26.81 14.96
CA ALA A 356 18.91 -26.63 13.50
C ALA A 356 20.28 -26.62 12.79
N ARG A 357 21.11 -27.63 13.05
CA ARG A 357 22.33 -27.88 12.28
C ARG A 357 22.73 -29.35 12.36
N SER A 358 21.89 -30.21 11.79
CA SER A 358 22.28 -31.56 11.38
C SER A 358 21.22 -32.13 10.44
N SER A 359 21.35 -31.80 9.16
CA SER A 359 20.87 -32.66 8.06
C SER A 359 21.52 -32.17 6.77
N ARG A 360 22.77 -32.61 6.58
CA ARG A 360 23.42 -32.69 5.27
C ARG A 360 24.25 -33.98 5.25
N ASN A 361 23.99 -34.77 4.21
CA ASN A 361 24.87 -35.72 3.52
C ASN A 361 24.76 -37.23 3.82
N GLY A 362 24.37 -37.96 2.78
CA GLY A 362 24.87 -39.27 2.32
C GLY A 362 24.51 -39.42 0.83
N ALA A 363 25.47 -39.25 -0.09
CA ALA A 363 26.16 -40.28 -0.89
C ALA A 363 25.24 -40.95 -1.96
N VAL A 364 25.28 -40.53 -3.24
CA VAL A 364 26.11 -41.02 -4.39
C VAL A 364 25.92 -42.50 -4.71
N ASP A 365 25.34 -42.80 -5.89
CA ASP A 365 25.86 -43.85 -6.79
C ASP A 365 25.42 -43.65 -8.25
N VAL A 366 26.27 -44.14 -9.16
CA VAL A 366 26.29 -43.97 -10.63
C VAL A 366 25.85 -45.27 -11.31
N VAL A 367 25.03 -45.23 -12.38
CA VAL A 367 25.07 -46.10 -13.61
C VAL A 367 24.13 -45.48 -14.68
N GLY A 368 24.55 -45.38 -15.95
CA GLY A 368 23.71 -45.12 -17.14
C GLY A 368 23.59 -46.36 -18.04
N PRO A 369 23.27 -46.28 -19.35
CA PRO A 369 22.33 -45.42 -20.09
C PRO A 369 21.25 -46.26 -20.85
N GLY A 370 20.20 -45.63 -21.39
CA GLY A 370 19.16 -46.31 -22.19
C GLY A 370 18.38 -45.40 -23.15
N ARG A 371 18.30 -45.83 -24.42
CA ARG A 371 17.82 -45.17 -25.65
C ARG A 371 16.29 -45.01 -25.80
N GLY A 372 15.90 -44.06 -26.67
CA GLY A 372 14.71 -44.09 -27.56
C GLY A 372 13.36 -43.81 -26.88
N LEU A 373 12.35 -43.15 -27.45
CA LEU A 373 11.90 -42.82 -28.81
C LEU A 373 11.08 -41.51 -28.67
N GLY A 374 11.17 -40.54 -29.57
CA GLY A 374 10.29 -40.45 -30.74
C GLY A 374 8.91 -39.90 -30.37
N HIS A 375 8.68 -38.59 -30.55
CA HIS A 375 7.46 -38.10 -31.20
C HIS A 375 7.58 -36.62 -31.58
N GLU A 376 7.73 -36.45 -32.88
CA GLU A 376 7.54 -35.27 -33.70
C GLU A 376 6.06 -34.85 -33.63
N VAL A 377 5.80 -33.54 -33.45
CA VAL A 377 4.49 -32.95 -33.79
C VAL A 377 4.75 -31.70 -34.60
N ASP A 378 4.59 -31.91 -35.90
CA ASP A 378 4.57 -30.94 -36.97
C ASP A 378 3.33 -30.04 -36.84
N PHE A 379 3.47 -28.73 -37.01
CA PHE A 379 2.34 -27.85 -37.29
C PHE A 379 2.76 -26.79 -38.30
N SER A 380 2.50 -27.12 -39.57
CA SER A 380 2.55 -26.24 -40.72
C SER A 380 1.30 -25.32 -40.75
N PRO A 381 1.39 -24.10 -41.34
CA PRO A 381 0.30 -23.13 -41.32
C PRO A 381 -0.59 -23.24 -42.57
N ALA A 382 -1.92 -23.27 -42.38
CA ALA A 382 -2.88 -23.21 -43.47
C ALA A 382 -3.49 -21.81 -43.60
N THR A 383 -3.24 -21.23 -44.77
CA THR A 383 -3.78 -20.02 -45.37
C THR A 383 -5.30 -20.11 -45.60
N GLY A 384 -6.01 -18.99 -45.49
CA GLY A 384 -7.43 -18.89 -45.86
C GLY A 384 -7.90 -17.45 -45.93
N ALA A 385 -7.63 -16.80 -47.07
CA ALA A 385 -8.15 -15.50 -47.43
C ALA A 385 -9.56 -15.61 -48.02
N THR A 386 -10.47 -14.71 -47.64
CA THR A 386 -11.61 -14.32 -48.48
C THR A 386 -11.82 -12.81 -48.38
N ARG A 387 -11.61 -12.13 -49.52
CA ARG A 387 -12.12 -10.79 -49.81
C ARG A 387 -13.63 -10.86 -49.98
N ARG A 388 -14.36 -9.86 -49.49
CA ARG A 388 -15.49 -9.31 -50.26
C ARG A 388 -15.68 -7.81 -49.98
N THR A 389 -15.89 -7.14 -51.09
CA THR A 389 -16.05 -5.72 -51.42
C THR A 389 -17.41 -5.12 -51.08
N GLY A 390 -17.45 -3.79 -50.90
CA GLY A 390 -18.64 -2.91 -50.98
C GLY A 390 -18.45 -1.70 -50.05
N ARG A 391 -18.02 -0.50 -50.47
CA ARG A 391 -18.76 0.57 -51.21
C ARG A 391 -20.13 0.80 -50.53
N SER A 392 -20.41 1.94 -49.87
CA SER A 392 -20.58 3.29 -50.46
C SER A 392 -20.70 4.41 -49.40
N GLU A 393 -20.46 5.67 -49.84
CA GLU A 393 -20.93 6.98 -49.32
C GLU A 393 -20.44 7.46 -47.93
N VAL A 394 -19.63 8.50 -47.72
CA VAL A 394 -19.34 9.83 -48.33
C VAL A 394 -20.39 10.93 -48.10
N LEU A 395 -19.95 11.89 -47.25
CA LEU A 395 -20.28 13.32 -47.14
C LEU A 395 -21.64 13.77 -46.58
N ASN A 396 -21.59 14.41 -45.40
CA ASN A 396 -22.13 15.77 -45.31
C ASN A 396 -21.38 16.65 -44.28
N LEU A 397 -20.76 17.71 -44.78
CA LEU A 397 -20.22 18.86 -44.06
C LEU A 397 -21.20 20.02 -44.30
N PRO A 398 -21.60 20.82 -43.29
CA PRO A 398 -22.18 22.13 -43.58
C PRO A 398 -21.08 23.18 -43.67
N ALA A 399 -21.15 23.92 -44.78
CA ALA A 399 -20.30 25.02 -45.19
C ALA A 399 -20.44 26.26 -44.29
N GLN A 400 -19.35 27.00 -44.19
CA GLN A 400 -19.30 28.40 -43.78
C GLN A 400 -19.35 29.34 -45.01
N SER A 401 -19.62 30.61 -44.71
CA SER A 401 -19.46 31.83 -45.52
C SER A 401 -20.76 32.27 -46.24
N ARG A 402 -21.19 33.53 -46.27
CA ARG A 402 -20.56 34.84 -46.00
C ARG A 402 -21.64 35.85 -45.58
N SER A 403 -21.27 36.84 -44.78
CA SER A 403 -21.77 38.21 -44.96
C SER A 403 -20.65 39.19 -44.61
N ALA A 404 -20.43 40.16 -45.48
CA ALA A 404 -19.41 41.18 -45.39
C ALA A 404 -20.05 42.56 -45.17
N SER A 405 -19.31 43.40 -44.44
CA SER A 405 -19.18 44.87 -44.55
C SER A 405 -20.37 45.80 -44.28
N GLY A 406 -20.10 46.81 -43.45
CA GLY A 406 -20.80 48.11 -43.38
C GLY A 406 -20.85 48.69 -41.96
N THR A 407 -19.79 49.36 -41.48
CA THR A 407 -19.68 50.83 -41.33
C THR A 407 -20.68 51.49 -40.36
N GLY A 408 -20.16 52.16 -39.33
CA GLY A 408 -20.86 53.30 -38.70
C GLY A 408 -20.80 53.38 -37.17
N SER A 409 -19.80 54.08 -36.63
CA SER A 409 -19.98 54.96 -35.45
C SER A 409 -20.96 56.09 -35.83
N PRO A 410 -21.73 56.70 -34.90
CA PRO A 410 -21.14 57.58 -33.89
C PRO A 410 -21.86 57.74 -32.53
N ARG A 411 -21.13 58.41 -31.63
CA ARG A 411 -21.47 59.07 -30.36
C ARG A 411 -21.60 58.23 -29.10
#